data_AF-A0A2N0EV08-F1
#
_entry.id   AF-A0A2N0EV08-F1
#
_cell.length_a   1.000
_cell.length_b   1.000
_cell.length_c   1.000
_cell.angle_alpha   90.00
_cell.angle_beta   90.00
_cell.angle_gamma   90.00
#
_symmetry.space_group_name_H-M   'P 1'
#
loop_
_entity.id
_entity.type
_entity.pdbx_description
1 polymer ?
#
loop_
_entity_poly.entity_id
_entity_poly.type
_entity_poly.pdbx_seq_one_letter_code
_entity_poly.pdbx_strand_id
1 'polypeptide(L)'
;MKYKSTGTRAGHKIFVRKRETNFDKSAPLKSSFGTFEDHKEMKTYAYAAFQKRMFKKRRGEQRKLRLIVITTIAIVIIIYLLTPSIIEFMFGDRHRPILFQ
;
A
#
# COMPACT_ATOMS: atom_id res chain seq x y z
N MET A 1 -0.55 6.46 -32.33
CA MET A 1 -1.58 5.51 -32.82
C MET A 1 -1.20 5.10 -34.24
N LYS A 2 -0.79 3.85 -34.47
CA LYS A 2 -0.28 3.39 -35.79
C LYS A 2 -1.40 2.68 -36.56
N TYR A 3 -1.83 3.25 -37.68
CA TYR A 3 -2.77 2.59 -38.59
C TYR A 3 -1.99 1.62 -39.50
N LYS A 4 -2.44 0.37 -39.65
CA LYS A 4 -1.95 -0.52 -40.71
C LYS A 4 -3.02 -0.60 -41.80
N SER A 5 -2.66 -0.28 -43.04
CA SER A 5 -3.52 -0.48 -44.20
C SER A 5 -3.60 -1.99 -44.47
N THR A 6 -4.81 -2.55 -44.45
CA THR A 6 -5.04 -3.99 -44.68
C THR A 6 -5.42 -4.31 -46.12
N GLY A 7 -5.50 -3.30 -47.00
CA GLY A 7 -5.78 -3.45 -48.43
C GLY A 7 -6.78 -2.43 -48.99
N THR A 8 -7.10 -2.57 -50.28
CA THR A 8 -8.09 -1.77 -51.02
C THR A 8 -9.26 -2.63 -51.46
N ARG A 9 -10.50 -2.19 -51.23
CA ARG A 9 -11.72 -2.80 -51.79
C ARG A 9 -12.47 -1.74 -52.58
N ALA A 10 -12.82 -2.05 -53.83
CA ALA A 10 -13.51 -1.13 -54.75
C ALA A 10 -12.85 0.26 -54.88
N GLY A 11 -11.52 0.32 -54.98
CA GLY A 11 -10.78 1.58 -55.15
C GLY A 11 -10.52 2.39 -53.88
N HIS A 12 -11.11 2.01 -52.73
CA HIS A 12 -10.93 2.71 -51.47
C HIS A 12 -9.99 1.96 -50.51
N LYS A 13 -9.04 2.69 -49.89
CA LYS A 13 -8.14 2.13 -48.86
C LYS A 13 -8.93 1.89 -47.58
N ILE A 14 -9.00 0.63 -47.15
CA ILE A 14 -9.66 0.26 -45.90
C ILE A 14 -8.63 0.32 -44.78
N PHE A 15 -8.92 1.12 -43.76
CA PHE A 15 -8.13 1.22 -42.54
C PHE A 15 -8.91 0.57 -41.40
N VAL A 16 -8.54 -0.66 -41.04
CA VAL A 16 -9.11 -1.34 -39.87
C VAL A 16 -8.39 -0.84 -38.62
N ARG A 17 -9.13 -0.21 -37.70
CA ARG A 17 -8.62 0.11 -36.36
C ARG A 17 -8.37 -1.20 -35.61
N LYS A 18 -7.11 -1.56 -35.40
CA LYS A 18 -6.77 -2.56 -34.36
C LYS A 18 -7.08 -1.92 -33.00
N ARG A 19 -8.20 -2.29 -32.39
CA ARG A 19 -8.43 -2.05 -30.96
C ARG A 19 -7.52 -3.02 -30.22
N GLU A 20 -6.39 -2.53 -29.71
CA GLU A 20 -5.61 -3.28 -28.72
C GLU A 20 -6.51 -3.42 -27.47
N THR A 21 -6.85 -4.64 -27.11
CA THR A 21 -7.59 -4.89 -25.88
C THR A 21 -6.63 -4.86 -24.69
N ASN A 22 -7.13 -4.58 -23.48
CA ASN A 22 -6.27 -4.58 -22.29
C ASN A 22 -5.65 -5.96 -21.99
N PHE A 23 -6.11 -7.02 -22.66
CA PHE A 23 -5.50 -8.35 -22.63
C PHE A 23 -4.27 -8.48 -23.54
N ASP A 24 -4.17 -7.68 -24.61
CA ASP A 24 -2.99 -7.63 -25.50
C ASP A 24 -1.84 -6.84 -24.87
N LYS A 25 -2.15 -5.96 -23.91
CA LYS A 25 -1.18 -5.29 -23.05
C LYS A 25 -0.74 -6.28 -21.98
N SER A 26 0.19 -7.17 -22.34
CA SER A 26 0.89 -8.10 -21.45
C SER A 26 1.77 -7.37 -20.42
N ALA A 27 1.20 -6.44 -19.66
CA ALA A 27 1.80 -6.03 -18.40
C ALA A 27 1.65 -7.22 -17.45
N PRO A 28 2.75 -7.83 -16.97
CA PRO A 28 2.64 -8.90 -15.99
C PRO A 28 1.89 -8.35 -14.78
N LEU A 29 0.72 -8.93 -14.50
CA LEU A 29 -0.01 -8.67 -13.27
C LEU A 29 0.96 -8.92 -12.11
N LYS A 30 1.26 -7.89 -11.32
CA LYS A 30 2.09 -8.02 -10.11
C LYS A 30 1.34 -8.94 -9.14
N SER A 31 1.64 -10.23 -9.20
CA SER A 31 1.17 -11.21 -8.23
C SER A 31 1.62 -10.78 -6.83
N SER A 32 0.68 -10.63 -5.91
CA SER A 32 0.96 -10.44 -4.48
C SER A 32 1.44 -11.74 -3.81
N PHE A 33 1.23 -12.88 -4.48
CA PHE A 33 1.85 -14.13 -4.09
C PHE A 33 3.32 -14.03 -4.46
N GLY A 34 4.17 -13.94 -3.44
CA GLY A 34 5.63 -14.00 -3.61
C GLY A 34 6.02 -15.27 -4.36
N THR A 35 7.22 -15.26 -4.95
CA THR A 35 7.79 -16.45 -5.62
C THR A 35 7.68 -17.65 -4.68
N PHE A 36 6.82 -18.61 -5.02
CA PHE A 36 6.76 -19.88 -4.34
C PHE A 36 8.04 -20.64 -4.72
N GLU A 37 9.07 -20.53 -3.87
CA GLU A 37 10.20 -21.46 -3.96
C GLU A 37 9.63 -22.86 -3.72
N ASP A 38 9.71 -23.72 -4.75
CA ASP A 38 9.26 -25.10 -4.62
C ASP A 38 10.24 -25.84 -3.70
N HIS A 39 9.83 -26.05 -2.45
CA HIS A 39 10.62 -26.76 -1.46
C HIS A 39 10.35 -28.28 -1.47
N LYS A 40 9.64 -28.80 -2.47
CA LYS A 40 9.25 -30.22 -2.57
C LYS A 40 10.44 -31.19 -2.59
N GLU A 41 11.59 -30.74 -3.10
CA GLU A 41 12.83 -31.55 -3.16
C GLU A 41 13.78 -31.31 -1.97
N MET A 42 13.38 -30.47 -1.00
CA MET A 42 14.24 -30.13 0.13
C MET A 42 14.32 -31.28 1.14
N LYS A 43 15.54 -31.68 1.51
CA LYS A 43 15.76 -32.68 2.58
C LYS A 43 15.14 -32.22 3.91
N THR A 44 14.58 -33.14 4.69
CA THR A 44 13.79 -32.84 5.89
C THR A 44 14.52 -31.97 6.92
N TYR A 45 15.82 -32.17 7.11
CA TYR A 45 16.64 -31.35 8.01
C TYR A 45 16.81 -29.91 7.52
N ALA A 46 16.90 -29.73 6.20
CA ALA A 46 17.03 -28.43 5.56
C ALA A 46 15.70 -27.66 5.61
N TYR A 47 14.58 -28.38 5.48
CA TYR A 47 13.24 -27.82 5.67
C TYR A 47 13.02 -27.33 7.12
N ALA A 48 13.43 -28.10 8.13
CA ALA A 48 13.34 -27.68 9.53
C ALA A 48 14.19 -26.42 9.81
N ALA A 49 15.38 -26.33 9.22
CA ALA A 49 16.24 -25.14 9.33
C ALA A 49 15.60 -23.92 8.64
N PHE A 50 14.98 -24.10 7.48
CA PHE A 50 14.24 -23.06 6.76
C PHE A 50 13.08 -22.52 7.60
N GLN A 51 12.25 -23.41 8.16
CA GLN A 51 11.15 -23.00 9.04
C GLN A 51 11.65 -22.19 10.24
N LYS A 52 12.70 -22.63 10.93
CA LYS A 52 13.29 -21.88 12.06
C LYS A 52 13.73 -20.48 11.64
N ARG A 53 14.36 -20.33 10.47
CA ARG A 53 14.77 -19.03 9.92
C ARG A 53 13.55 -18.14 9.62
N MET A 54 12.51 -18.69 9.01
CA MET A 54 11.28 -17.95 8.69
C MET A 54 10.54 -17.51 9.95
N PHE A 55 10.43 -18.37 10.96
CA PHE A 55 9.85 -17.99 12.26
C PHE A 55 10.66 -16.91 12.96
N LYS A 56 12.00 -16.96 12.91
CA LYS A 56 12.86 -15.92 13.50
C LYS A 56 12.66 -14.56 12.80
N LYS A 57 12.57 -14.54 11.47
CA LYS A 57 12.26 -13.33 10.69
C LYS A 57 10.87 -12.77 11.04
N ARG A 58 9.83 -13.61 11.03
CA ARG A 58 8.46 -13.21 11.39
C ARG A 58 8.34 -12.66 12.81
N ARG A 59 9.04 -13.26 13.80
CA ARG A 59 9.06 -12.73 15.18
C ARG A 59 9.66 -11.32 15.27
N GLY A 60 10.69 -11.02 14.48
CA GLY A 60 11.29 -9.68 14.43
C GLY A 60 10.33 -8.64 13.86
N GLU A 61 9.66 -8.97 12.75
CA GLU A 61 8.68 -8.09 12.11
C GLU A 61 7.44 -7.86 12.99
N GLN A 62 6.94 -8.90 13.66
CA GLN A 62 5.82 -8.78 14.59
C GLN A 62 6.13 -7.86 15.79
N ARG A 63 7.37 -7.90 16.31
CA ARG A 63 7.80 -6.98 17.38
C ARG A 63 7.82 -5.54 16.89
N LYS A 64 8.36 -5.29 15.68
CA LYS A 64 8.37 -3.96 15.07
C LYS A 64 6.96 -3.42 14.88
N LEU A 65 6.05 -4.23 14.34
CA LEU A 65 4.64 -3.85 14.17
C LEU A 65 3.96 -3.56 15.51
N ARG A 66 4.16 -4.40 16.53
CA ARG A 66 3.61 -4.16 17.86
C ARG A 66 4.11 -2.85 18.46
N LEU A 67 5.39 -2.53 18.32
CA LEU A 67 5.96 -1.25 18.78
C LEU A 67 5.33 -0.07 18.05
N ILE A 68 5.21 -0.13 16.71
CA ILE A 68 4.56 0.91 15.91
C ILE A 68 3.13 1.14 16.40
N VAL A 69 2.33 0.08 16.55
CA VAL A 69 0.95 0.18 17.03
C VAL A 69 0.87 0.84 18.42
N ILE A 70 1.71 0.41 19.36
CA ILE A 70 1.75 1.00 20.71
C ILE A 70 2.11 2.49 20.64
N THR A 71 3.12 2.86 19.84
CA THR A 71 3.52 4.27 19.69
C THR A 71 2.41 5.11 19.07
N THR A 72 1.70 4.60 18.06
CA THR A 72 0.58 5.31 17.43
C THR A 72 -0.54 5.54 18.44
N ILE A 73 -0.89 4.53 19.24
CA ILE A 73 -1.91 4.66 20.29
C ILE A 73 -1.49 5.72 21.33
N ALA A 74 -0.24 5.69 21.78
CA ALA A 74 0.27 6.66 22.74
C ALA A 74 0.19 8.10 22.20
N ILE A 75 0.54 8.32 20.94
CA ILE A 75 0.44 9.65 20.29
C ILE A 75 -1.01 10.12 20.25
N VAL A 76 -1.95 9.26 19.87
CA VAL A 76 -3.38 9.62 19.81
C VAL A 76 -3.89 10.01 21.19
N ILE A 77 -3.51 9.28 22.24
CA ILE A 77 -3.88 9.61 23.63
C ILE A 77 -3.31 10.97 24.03
N ILE A 78 -2.04 11.24 23.72
CA ILE A 78 -1.40 12.53 24.03
C ILE A 78 -2.14 13.69 23.34
N ILE A 79 -2.46 13.54 22.05
CA ILE A 79 -3.21 14.56 21.31
C ILE A 79 -4.57 14.80 21.98
N TYR A 80 -5.30 13.73 22.29
CA TYR A 80 -6.61 13.84 22.94
C TYR A 80 -6.54 14.59 24.27
N LEU A 81 -5.53 14.30 25.10
CA LEU A 81 -5.33 14.97 26.39
C LEU A 81 -4.92 16.44 26.26
N LEU A 82 -4.12 16.78 25.24
CA LEU A 82 -3.67 18.15 24.99
C LEU A 82 -4.72 19.02 24.28
N THR A 83 -5.69 18.40 23.60
CA THR A 83 -6.74 19.09 22.84
C THR A 83 -7.50 20.14 23.67
N PRO A 84 -8.01 19.86 24.89
CA PRO A 84 -8.71 20.89 25.67
C PRO A 84 -7.81 22.08 26.02
N SER A 85 -6.56 21.84 26.44
CA SER A 85 -5.61 22.91 26.78
C SER A 85 -5.25 23.77 25.57
N ILE A 86 -5.11 23.17 24.38
CA ILE A 86 -4.87 23.92 23.13
C ILE A 86 -6.09 24.76 22.76
N ILE A 87 -7.31 24.25 22.94
CA ILE A 87 -8.54 24.98 22.68
C ILE A 87 -8.66 26.16 23.65
N GLU A 88 -8.44 25.95 24.94
CA GLU A 88 -8.43 27.03 25.94
C GLU A 88 -7.36 28.08 25.66
N PHE A 89 -6.16 27.67 25.24
CA PHE A 89 -5.10 28.61 24.85
C PHE A 89 -5.46 29.41 23.59
N MET A 90 -6.07 28.78 22.57
CA MET A 90 -6.40 29.46 21.30
C MET A 90 -7.71 30.27 21.32
N PHE A 91 -8.63 29.97 22.23
CA PHE A 91 -9.95 30.62 22.30
C PHE A 91 -10.24 31.32 23.64
N GLY A 92 -9.47 31.06 24.70
CA GLY A 92 -9.66 31.63 26.04
C GLY A 92 -9.41 33.14 26.13
N ASP A 93 -8.57 33.71 25.27
CA ASP A 93 -8.34 35.17 25.22
C ASP A 93 -9.48 35.95 24.56
N ARG A 94 -10.40 35.28 23.83
CA ARG A 94 -11.53 35.94 23.15
C ARG A 94 -12.80 36.07 23.99
N HIS A 95 -12.84 35.50 25.20
CA HIS A 95 -14.05 35.43 26.03
C HIS A 95 -13.94 36.14 27.39
N ARG A 96 -12.95 37.00 27.63
CA ARG A 96 -13.00 37.89 28.80
C ARG A 96 -13.98 39.03 28.49
N PRO A 97 -15.18 39.10 29.11
CA PRO A 97 -15.98 40.30 29.01
C PRO A 97 -15.16 41.45 29.59
N ILE A 98 -15.01 42.52 28.81
CA ILE A 98 -14.50 43.80 29.29
C ILE A 98 -15.53 44.30 30.31
N LEU A 99 -15.31 43.97 31.58
CA LEU A 99 -16.09 44.48 32.68
C LEU A 99 -15.16 45.30 33.57
N PHE A 100 -15.54 46.57 33.69
CA PHE A 100 -15.02 47.61 34.56
C PHE A 100 -13.78 48.39 34.08
N GLN A 101 -14.07 49.45 33.32
CA GLN A 101 -13.54 50.78 33.61
C GLN A 101 -14.70 51.77 33.70
#